data_AF-A0A437DJC5-F1
#
_entry.id   AF-A0A437DJC5-F1
#
_cell.length_a   1.000
_cell.length_b   1.000
_cell.length_c   1.000
_cell.angle_alpha   90.00
_cell.angle_beta   90.00
_cell.angle_gamma   90.00
#
_symmetry.space_group_name_H-M   'P 1'
#
loop_
_entity.id
_entity.type
_entity.pdbx_description
1 polymer ?
#
loop_
_entity_poly.entity_id
_entity_poly.type
_entity_poly.pdbx_seq_one_letter_code
_entity_poly.pdbx_strand_id
1 'polypeptide(L)'
;MQILPALRLHRLHRTSEFCCCSTSGCGKFVVPLSSSDVCSSVQVSRHEVRGVLLVVLLPSICSVCPDREPGLQPWLPGHSEEHHVTIGSGQNVLLTASATVHSIQILNGGKLVVADSNRPILLRTRSILVGNGGGLHVGSPDCPYRGNFTISLFGRLDSGEDAHAYFGRKFLGVARGGTLEIHGRPKLSWTFLNATLHPGGPPPELPAAAELGEPRRPGARDPPGQRGVLQADRFDTHRSQDESRRLAEFVGRLEAGLIVVMLVNDEASKNLEESARGGCPSWGVDTSREDSWTFIVKKGDPSSAVEDHSLYGGVRALPQAKSVAVFESRSGKRFRVTASSQWLQEAEWSDCSPLDIQAQTVDGVPSNQTGDVIHKNDKNYGFVCLNRDQPHGSCHNYRVRFLCGKEVQPRAFVSVDTLSGDSILELADEPLGWESGDRVVVASSDFSMHQAEEFTLMPCPQCSEHQVKVKGQARFVHLGGLVDGWTCGRRWAC
;
A
#
# COMPACT_ATOMS: atom_id res chain seq x y z
N MET A 1 -5.50 -58.44 7.87
CA MET A 1 -4.58 -58.60 9.01
C MET A 1 -4.74 -57.35 9.88
N GLN A 2 -5.29 -57.55 11.10
CA GLN A 2 -5.34 -56.66 12.28
C GLN A 2 -5.96 -55.24 12.14
N ILE A 3 -7.23 -55.03 12.56
CA ILE A 3 -7.74 -54.64 13.90
C ILE A 3 -7.72 -53.11 14.15
N LEU A 4 -8.92 -52.49 14.10
CA LEU A 4 -9.37 -51.30 14.87
C LEU A 4 -9.76 -51.75 16.31
N PRO A 5 -10.02 -50.92 17.37
CA PRO A 5 -10.32 -49.47 17.44
C PRO A 5 -9.87 -48.71 18.75
N ALA A 6 -10.24 -47.42 18.86
CA ALA A 6 -10.75 -46.67 20.04
C ALA A 6 -9.89 -46.22 21.28
N LEU A 7 -10.31 -45.05 21.80
CA LEU A 7 -10.47 -44.61 23.21
C LEU A 7 -9.32 -43.88 24.00
N ARG A 8 -9.46 -42.55 24.06
CA ARG A 8 -9.67 -41.62 25.21
C ARG A 8 -9.35 -42.04 26.67
N LEU A 9 -8.93 -41.02 27.48
CA LEU A 9 -8.93 -40.80 28.96
C LEU A 9 -7.57 -41.01 29.68
N HIS A 10 -7.12 -40.29 30.73
CA HIS A 10 -7.57 -39.14 31.55
C HIS A 10 -6.42 -38.69 32.50
N ARG A 11 -6.34 -37.39 32.89
CA ARG A 11 -6.19 -36.79 34.26
C ARG A 11 -5.59 -35.37 34.16
N LEU A 12 -6.34 -34.29 34.44
CA LEU A 12 -6.78 -33.70 35.73
C LEU A 12 -5.75 -32.74 36.39
N HIS A 13 -5.97 -31.43 36.22
CA HIS A 13 -6.27 -30.52 37.35
C HIS A 13 -7.02 -29.24 36.88
N ARG A 14 -8.11 -28.91 37.60
CA ARG A 14 -8.92 -27.66 37.59
C ARG A 14 -8.09 -26.46 38.11
N THR A 15 -8.39 -25.17 37.87
CA THR A 15 -9.61 -24.35 38.11
C THR A 15 -9.56 -23.07 37.24
N SER A 16 -10.61 -22.61 36.51
CA SER A 16 -11.65 -21.60 36.88
C SER A 16 -11.12 -20.45 37.78
N GLU A 17 -11.39 -19.16 37.64
CA GLU A 17 -12.28 -18.26 36.88
C GLU A 17 -11.80 -16.81 37.20
N PHE A 18 -12.26 -15.82 36.42
CA PHE A 18 -12.79 -14.50 36.86
C PHE A 18 -12.41 -13.33 35.95
N CYS A 19 -13.40 -12.90 35.18
CA CYS A 19 -13.60 -11.50 34.80
C CYS A 19 -13.78 -10.66 36.06
N CYS A 20 -13.14 -9.49 36.10
CA CYS A 20 -13.64 -8.33 36.84
C CYS A 20 -13.63 -7.13 35.90
N CYS A 21 -14.81 -6.73 35.45
CA CYS A 21 -15.09 -5.32 35.21
C CYS A 21 -15.01 -4.60 36.56
N SER A 22 -14.27 -3.50 36.65
CA SER A 22 -14.50 -2.49 37.66
C SER A 22 -14.54 -1.12 37.01
N THR A 23 -15.76 -0.62 36.91
CA THR A 23 -16.12 0.77 36.72
C THR A 23 -15.60 1.63 37.88
N SER A 24 -14.77 2.63 37.57
CA SER A 24 -14.75 3.93 38.26
C SER A 24 -13.80 4.87 37.53
N GLY A 25 -14.37 5.88 36.88
CA GLY A 25 -13.61 6.90 36.18
C GLY A 25 -12.83 7.82 37.12
N CYS A 26 -11.72 8.33 36.61
CA CYS A 26 -11.29 9.71 36.78
C CYS A 26 -10.29 10.01 35.65
N GLY A 27 -10.72 10.79 34.67
CA GLY A 27 -9.85 11.31 33.63
C GLY A 27 -8.75 12.17 34.26
N LYS A 28 -7.50 11.89 33.92
CA LYS A 28 -6.41 12.86 34.05
C LYS A 28 -6.23 13.54 32.70
N PHE A 29 -6.68 14.79 32.63
CA PHE A 29 -6.22 15.72 31.62
C PHE A 29 -4.72 15.94 31.82
N VAL A 30 -3.91 15.63 30.80
CA VAL A 30 -2.52 16.06 30.73
C VAL A 30 -2.49 17.27 29.81
N VAL A 31 -2.26 18.45 30.38
CA VAL A 31 -1.99 19.69 29.65
C VAL A 31 -0.49 19.71 29.35
N PRO A 32 -0.03 20.03 28.13
CA PRO A 32 1.39 20.19 27.87
C PRO A 32 1.83 21.55 28.44
N LEU A 33 2.74 21.55 29.42
CA LEU A 33 3.44 22.75 29.85
C LEU A 33 4.83 22.78 29.22
N SER A 34 5.09 23.85 28.47
CA SER A 34 6.41 24.18 27.94
C SER A 34 7.37 24.59 29.04
N SER A 35 8.61 24.09 28.93
CA SER A 35 9.86 24.67 29.46
C SER A 35 9.87 25.17 30.90
N SER A 36 10.42 24.37 31.80
CA SER A 36 11.57 24.68 32.68
C SER A 36 11.61 23.68 33.84
N ASP A 37 12.82 23.37 34.28
CA ASP A 37 13.19 22.35 35.25
C ASP A 37 12.32 22.30 36.52
N VAL A 38 11.24 21.50 36.56
CA VAL A 38 10.72 20.88 37.80
C VAL A 38 9.86 19.66 37.43
N CYS A 39 10.34 18.44 37.72
CA CYS A 39 9.50 17.24 37.68
C CYS A 39 9.00 16.97 39.12
N SER A 40 7.79 17.44 39.45
CA SER A 40 7.13 17.12 40.73
C SER A 40 5.96 16.18 40.46
N SER A 41 6.06 14.93 40.91
CA SER A 41 4.91 14.03 41.05
C SER A 41 4.71 13.73 42.53
N VAL A 42 3.52 14.05 43.05
CA VAL A 42 3.12 13.73 44.43
C VAL A 42 2.29 12.45 44.38
N GLN A 43 2.77 11.36 44.99
CA GLN A 43 1.92 10.20 45.28
C GLN A 43 1.50 10.23 46.75
N VAL A 44 0.19 10.30 46.98
CA VAL A 44 -0.41 10.20 48.31
C VAL A 44 -0.92 8.77 48.47
N SER A 45 -0.28 7.97 49.32
CA SER A 45 -0.84 6.68 49.76
C SER A 45 -1.71 6.90 50.99
N ARG A 46 -2.99 6.50 50.91
CA ARG A 46 -3.89 6.42 52.06
C ARG A 46 -3.71 5.04 52.70
N HIS A 47 -2.98 4.98 53.82
CA HIS A 47 -3.11 3.87 54.76
C HIS A 47 -3.95 4.32 55.95
N GLU A 48 -5.07 3.66 56.15
CA GLU A 48 -6.01 3.89 57.23
C GLU A 48 -5.49 3.23 58.51
N VAL A 49 -4.61 3.93 59.23
CA VAL A 49 -4.38 3.68 60.65
C VAL A 49 -4.39 5.04 61.34
N ARG A 50 -5.28 5.18 62.32
CA ARG A 50 -5.50 6.41 63.10
C ARG A 50 -4.18 7.03 63.58
N GLY A 51 -3.85 8.22 63.08
CA GLY A 51 -2.83 9.11 63.65
C GLY A 51 -1.65 9.39 62.72
N VAL A 52 -1.56 10.65 62.29
CA VAL A 52 -0.43 11.30 61.58
C VAL A 52 -0.25 10.92 60.10
N LEU A 53 -0.57 11.88 59.22
CA LEU A 53 -0.25 11.85 57.79
C LEU A 53 1.26 12.07 57.61
N LEU A 54 2.04 10.99 57.50
CA LEU A 54 3.46 11.06 57.17
C LEU A 54 3.61 11.24 55.65
N VAL A 55 3.87 12.47 55.20
CA VAL A 55 4.24 12.74 53.80
C VAL A 55 5.71 12.36 53.63
N VAL A 56 5.97 11.15 53.14
CA VAL A 56 7.32 10.73 52.76
C VAL A 56 7.61 11.29 51.37
N LEU A 57 8.38 12.39 51.33
CA LEU A 57 8.99 12.89 50.09
C LEU A 57 10.13 11.94 49.71
N LEU A 58 9.81 10.88 48.97
CA LEU A 58 10.85 10.11 48.28
C LEU A 58 11.39 11.00 47.15
N PRO A 59 12.70 11.30 47.11
CA PRO A 59 13.26 12.06 46.00
C PRO A 59 13.04 11.27 44.72
N SER A 60 12.23 11.82 43.80
CA SER A 60 12.20 11.38 42.42
C SER A 60 13.63 11.51 41.89
N ILE A 61 14.29 10.37 41.68
CA ILE A 61 15.62 10.36 41.07
C ILE A 61 15.41 10.80 39.63
N CYS A 62 15.62 12.09 39.35
CA CYS A 62 15.79 12.54 37.97
C CYS A 62 16.95 11.73 37.40
N SER A 63 16.68 10.92 36.39
CA SER A 63 17.68 10.20 35.62
C SER A 63 18.73 11.21 35.14
N VAL A 64 19.98 11.05 35.59
CA VAL A 64 21.10 11.82 35.06
C VAL A 64 21.32 11.38 33.62
N CYS A 65 21.43 12.35 32.69
CA CYS A 65 21.69 12.03 31.30
C CYS A 65 22.98 11.21 31.16
N PRO A 66 23.03 10.19 30.28
CA PRO A 66 24.15 9.25 30.23
C PRO A 66 25.51 9.93 30.06
N ASP A 67 25.59 11.02 29.28
CA ASP A 67 26.80 11.81 29.01
C ASP A 67 27.25 12.68 30.19
N ARG A 68 26.39 12.82 31.22
CA ARG A 68 26.64 13.56 32.45
C ARG A 68 26.86 12.65 33.67
N GLU A 69 26.90 11.33 33.46
CA GLU A 69 27.19 10.39 34.53
C GLU A 69 28.58 10.67 35.15
N PRO A 70 28.70 10.70 36.48
CA PRO A 70 29.98 10.94 37.14
C PRO A 70 30.95 9.79 36.85
N GLY A 71 32.24 10.14 36.66
CA GLY A 71 33.31 9.16 36.43
C GLY A 71 33.63 8.89 34.96
N LEU A 72 32.86 9.46 34.02
CA LEU A 72 33.19 9.40 32.59
C LEU A 72 34.51 10.11 32.29
N GLN A 73 35.42 9.41 31.59
CA GLN A 73 36.70 9.94 31.13
C GLN A 73 36.58 10.44 29.68
N PRO A 74 36.96 11.68 29.36
CA PRO A 74 37.00 12.15 27.98
C PRO A 74 37.86 11.23 27.11
N TRP A 75 37.36 10.85 25.94
CA TRP A 75 38.00 9.90 25.06
C TRP A 75 38.15 10.46 23.64
N LEU A 76 39.42 10.53 23.22
CA LEU A 76 39.88 11.09 21.97
C LEU A 76 40.87 10.10 21.33
N PRO A 77 40.39 9.04 20.67
CA PRO A 77 41.26 8.01 20.10
C PRO A 77 42.01 8.47 18.84
N GLY A 78 41.74 9.68 18.35
CA GLY A 78 42.36 10.25 17.16
C GLY A 78 41.78 9.73 15.85
N HIS A 79 42.59 9.81 14.78
CA HIS A 79 42.18 9.48 13.41
C HIS A 79 43.21 8.54 12.76
N SER A 80 43.13 7.25 13.07
CA SER A 80 43.99 6.22 12.48
C SER A 80 43.17 4.97 12.15
N GLU A 81 43.11 4.62 10.87
CA GLU A 81 42.42 3.40 10.42
C GLU A 81 43.12 2.10 10.86
N GLU A 82 44.33 2.19 11.43
CA GLU A 82 45.10 1.06 11.98
C GLU A 82 44.89 0.89 13.50
N HIS A 83 44.22 1.84 14.16
CA HIS A 83 44.11 1.82 15.61
C HIS A 83 42.95 0.94 16.08
N HIS A 84 43.28 -0.19 16.73
CA HIS A 84 42.29 -1.07 17.36
C HIS A 84 42.01 -0.65 18.80
N VAL A 85 40.73 -0.48 19.14
CA VAL A 85 40.28 0.00 20.45
C VAL A 85 39.61 -1.13 21.23
N THR A 86 40.01 -1.31 22.49
CA THR A 86 39.28 -2.14 23.47
C THR A 86 38.92 -1.30 24.69
N ILE A 87 37.64 -1.25 25.04
CA ILE A 87 37.07 -0.58 26.21
C ILE A 87 36.60 -1.69 27.16
N GLY A 88 37.42 -1.96 28.17
CA GLY A 88 37.27 -3.05 29.13
C GLY A 88 36.79 -2.61 30.51
N SER A 89 36.99 -3.51 31.49
CA SER A 89 36.63 -3.28 32.89
C SER A 89 37.18 -1.97 33.45
N GLY A 90 36.31 -1.19 34.09
CA GLY A 90 36.65 0.09 34.71
C GLY A 90 36.80 1.26 33.73
N GLN A 91 36.66 1.03 32.42
CA GLN A 91 36.72 2.08 31.42
C GLN A 91 35.31 2.57 31.07
N ASN A 92 34.95 3.73 31.64
CA ASN A 92 33.75 4.48 31.27
C ASN A 92 34.20 5.74 30.53
N VAL A 93 34.05 5.74 29.22
CA VAL A 93 34.63 6.76 28.33
C VAL A 93 33.56 7.57 27.61
N LEU A 94 33.84 8.86 27.42
CA LEU A 94 32.97 9.84 26.77
C LEU A 94 33.59 10.29 25.45
N LEU A 95 32.98 9.92 24.32
CA LEU A 95 33.37 10.40 23.00
C LEU A 95 32.93 11.85 22.83
N THR A 96 33.89 12.79 22.82
CA THR A 96 33.62 14.23 22.78
C THR A 96 33.91 14.88 21.42
N ALA A 97 34.55 14.16 20.49
CA ALA A 97 34.87 14.64 19.15
C ALA A 97 34.87 13.48 18.14
N SER A 98 34.86 13.81 16.85
CA SER A 98 34.97 12.83 15.76
C SER A 98 36.24 12.00 15.89
N ALA A 99 36.16 10.74 15.46
CA ALA A 99 37.25 9.77 15.56
C ALA A 99 37.24 8.82 14.37
N THR A 100 38.44 8.37 13.97
CA THR A 100 38.61 7.28 13.00
C THR A 100 39.49 6.22 13.64
N VAL A 101 38.98 4.99 13.75
CA VAL A 101 39.69 3.85 14.34
C VAL A 101 39.45 2.61 13.49
N HIS A 102 40.33 1.61 13.57
CA HIS A 102 40.16 0.33 12.87
C HIS A 102 38.88 -0.36 13.32
N SER A 103 38.81 -0.70 14.61
CA SER A 103 37.70 -1.44 15.23
C SER A 103 37.56 -1.07 16.71
N ILE A 104 36.36 -1.24 17.25
CA ILE A 104 36.04 -0.96 18.65
C ILE A 104 35.44 -2.21 19.28
N GLN A 105 36.02 -2.67 20.39
CA GLN A 105 35.45 -3.73 21.23
C GLN A 105 35.11 -3.16 22.60
N ILE A 106 33.86 -3.32 23.03
CA ILE A 106 33.37 -2.87 24.34
C ILE A 106 32.98 -4.12 25.14
N LEU A 107 33.79 -4.48 26.12
CA LEU A 107 33.75 -5.78 26.80
C LEU A 107 33.90 -5.62 28.30
N ASN A 108 33.58 -6.67 29.05
CA ASN A 108 33.89 -6.82 30.48
C ASN A 108 33.44 -5.64 31.35
N GLY A 109 32.25 -5.08 31.09
CA GLY A 109 31.73 -3.94 31.86
C GLY A 109 32.16 -2.56 31.35
N GLY A 110 32.97 -2.48 30.30
CA GLY A 110 33.37 -1.20 29.71
C GLY A 110 32.18 -0.45 29.11
N LYS A 111 32.20 0.89 29.16
CA LYS A 111 31.10 1.74 28.68
C LYS A 111 31.62 2.84 27.78
N LEU A 112 31.10 2.91 26.56
CA LEU A 112 31.27 4.03 25.64
C LEU A 112 30.00 4.88 25.63
N VAL A 113 30.13 6.15 25.98
CA VAL A 113 29.05 7.13 25.95
C VAL A 113 29.38 8.22 24.94
N VAL A 114 28.40 8.66 24.15
CA VAL A 114 28.58 9.77 23.20
C VAL A 114 28.12 11.07 23.85
N ALA A 115 28.96 12.09 23.81
CA ALA A 115 28.66 13.40 24.39
C ALA A 115 27.56 14.12 23.60
N ASP A 116 26.49 14.56 24.27
CA ASP A 116 25.46 15.37 23.62
C ASP A 116 25.93 16.83 23.55
N SER A 117 26.33 17.25 22.35
CA SER A 117 26.83 18.60 22.11
C SER A 117 26.32 19.15 20.78
N ASN A 118 26.39 20.47 20.62
CA ASN A 118 26.04 21.14 19.36
C ASN A 118 27.05 20.87 18.24
N ARG A 119 28.17 20.17 18.50
CA ARG A 119 29.16 19.81 17.50
C ARG A 119 28.82 18.42 16.94
N PRO A 120 28.69 18.27 15.61
CA PRO A 120 28.51 16.95 15.01
C PRO A 120 29.70 16.04 15.31
N ILE A 121 29.43 14.81 15.76
CA ILE A 121 30.44 13.78 16.01
C ILE A 121 30.33 12.71 14.92
N LEU A 122 31.42 12.46 14.22
CA LEU A 122 31.54 11.38 13.24
C LEU A 122 32.48 10.31 13.76
N LEU A 123 31.97 9.11 14.00
CA LEU A 123 32.75 7.93 14.35
C LEU A 123 32.90 7.04 13.11
N ARG A 124 34.11 7.01 12.55
CA ARG A 124 34.47 6.11 11.44
C ARG A 124 35.17 4.88 11.97
N THR A 125 34.66 3.71 11.65
CA THR A 125 35.30 2.44 12.03
C THR A 125 34.90 1.31 11.09
N ARG A 126 35.62 0.19 11.07
CA ARG A 126 35.21 -1.01 10.32
C ARG A 126 34.16 -1.80 11.06
N SER A 127 34.34 -1.95 12.37
CA SER A 127 33.42 -2.72 13.21
C SER A 127 33.37 -2.23 14.65
N ILE A 128 32.19 -2.38 15.26
CA ILE A 128 31.94 -2.16 16.69
C ILE A 128 31.33 -3.43 17.25
N LEU A 129 31.99 -4.05 18.22
CA LEU A 129 31.48 -5.20 18.96
C LEU A 129 31.17 -4.77 20.40
N VAL A 130 29.91 -4.87 20.80
CA VAL A 130 29.47 -4.71 22.19
C VAL A 130 29.23 -6.10 22.77
N GLY A 131 30.11 -6.56 23.65
CA GLY A 131 30.05 -7.91 24.22
C GLY A 131 29.73 -7.94 25.69
N ASN A 132 30.08 -9.03 26.37
CA ASN A 132 29.67 -9.34 27.74
C ASN A 132 29.88 -8.15 28.72
N GLY A 133 28.78 -7.61 29.24
CA GLY A 133 28.75 -6.47 30.16
C GLY A 133 29.10 -5.12 29.54
N GLY A 134 29.51 -5.07 28.27
CA GLY A 134 29.84 -3.84 27.58
C GLY A 134 28.60 -3.01 27.23
N GLY A 135 28.73 -1.69 27.23
CA GLY A 135 27.65 -0.75 26.91
C GLY A 135 28.06 0.32 25.89
N LEU A 136 27.25 0.53 24.86
CA LEU A 136 27.32 1.70 23.98
C LEU A 136 26.04 2.54 24.16
N HIS A 137 26.20 3.79 24.63
CA HIS A 137 25.08 4.68 24.96
C HIS A 137 25.13 5.98 24.16
N VAL A 138 24.02 6.29 23.49
CA VAL A 138 23.76 7.55 22.79
C VAL A 138 22.41 8.07 23.29
N GLY A 139 22.43 8.93 24.30
CA GLY A 139 21.21 9.36 25.00
C GLY A 139 20.52 8.24 25.78
N SER A 140 19.36 8.56 26.32
CA SER A 140 18.45 7.67 27.08
C SER A 140 16.98 8.05 26.81
N PRO A 141 16.00 7.24 27.20
CA PRO A 141 14.58 7.60 27.06
C PRO A 141 14.24 8.94 27.73
N ASP A 142 14.82 9.20 28.90
CA ASP A 142 14.55 10.42 29.69
C ASP A 142 15.44 11.61 29.28
N CYS A 143 16.61 11.33 28.70
CA CYS A 143 17.51 12.32 28.09
C CYS A 143 17.85 11.95 26.64
N PRO A 144 16.97 12.26 25.67
CA PRO A 144 17.24 12.03 24.27
C PRO A 144 18.42 12.85 23.76
N TYR A 145 19.28 12.22 22.96
CA TYR A 145 20.42 12.84 22.29
C TYR A 145 19.93 13.91 21.31
N ARG A 146 20.42 15.16 21.47
CA ARG A 146 19.97 16.32 20.68
C ARG A 146 20.91 16.71 19.56
N GLY A 147 22.19 16.37 19.70
CA GLY A 147 23.24 16.63 18.72
C GLY A 147 23.13 15.76 17.47
N ASN A 148 24.15 15.86 16.61
CA ASN A 148 24.26 15.04 15.41
C ASN A 148 25.40 14.03 15.59
N PHE A 149 25.08 12.75 15.58
CA PHE A 149 26.05 11.67 15.71
C PHE A 149 25.92 10.71 14.53
N THR A 150 27.01 10.52 13.80
CA THR A 150 27.09 9.60 12.66
C THR A 150 28.09 8.50 12.96
N ILE A 151 27.64 7.24 12.85
CA ILE A 151 28.54 6.08 12.76
C ILE A 151 28.70 5.73 11.28
N SER A 152 29.93 5.76 10.78
CA SER A 152 30.24 5.40 9.39
C SER A 152 31.10 4.15 9.37
N LEU A 153 30.49 3.04 8.94
CA LEU A 153 31.19 1.75 8.81
C LEU A 153 31.94 1.66 7.47
N PHE A 154 33.26 1.50 7.50
CA PHE A 154 34.10 1.41 6.30
C PHE A 154 34.75 0.04 6.10
N GLY A 155 35.41 -0.17 4.96
CA GLY A 155 36.07 -1.44 4.59
C GLY A 155 35.64 -1.93 3.20
N ARG A 156 36.30 -2.97 2.67
CA ARG A 156 35.95 -3.60 1.39
C ARG A 156 35.85 -5.11 1.52
N LEU A 157 35.05 -5.76 0.68
CA LEU A 157 34.89 -7.22 0.70
C LEU A 157 36.21 -7.95 0.39
N ASP A 158 37.04 -7.38 -0.47
CA ASP A 158 38.33 -7.90 -0.94
C ASP A 158 39.52 -7.46 -0.09
N SER A 159 39.29 -6.81 1.06
CA SER A 159 40.38 -6.28 1.90
C SER A 159 41.19 -7.33 2.66
N GLY A 160 40.94 -8.63 2.43
CA GLY A 160 41.71 -9.73 3.01
C GLY A 160 41.55 -9.94 4.52
N GLU A 161 40.77 -9.10 5.22
CA GLU A 161 40.60 -9.21 6.68
C GLU A 161 39.80 -10.46 7.11
N ASP A 162 39.96 -10.91 8.34
CA ASP A 162 39.14 -11.99 8.87
C ASP A 162 37.74 -11.47 9.24
N ALA A 163 36.72 -12.18 8.78
CA ALA A 163 35.34 -11.87 9.15
C ALA A 163 35.05 -12.39 10.56
N HIS A 164 34.36 -11.60 11.38
CA HIS A 164 33.81 -12.11 12.63
C HIS A 164 32.83 -13.25 12.31
N ALA A 165 32.99 -14.39 12.97
CA ALA A 165 32.28 -15.64 12.64
C ALA A 165 30.74 -15.47 12.53
N TYR A 166 30.16 -14.63 13.39
CA TYR A 166 28.73 -14.31 13.37
C TYR A 166 28.37 -13.03 12.60
N PHE A 167 28.96 -11.88 12.95
CA PHE A 167 28.58 -10.57 12.41
C PHE A 167 29.22 -10.19 11.07
N GLY A 168 30.15 -10.98 10.55
CA GLY A 168 30.84 -10.69 9.29
C GLY A 168 31.92 -9.61 9.44
N ARG A 169 32.09 -8.77 8.40
CA ARG A 169 33.24 -7.86 8.26
C ARG A 169 32.95 -6.41 8.66
N LYS A 170 31.75 -5.92 8.35
CA LYS A 170 31.29 -4.55 8.68
C LYS A 170 30.05 -4.64 9.52
N PHE A 171 30.15 -4.28 10.79
CA PHE A 171 29.03 -4.43 11.70
C PHE A 171 29.11 -3.47 12.89
N LEU A 172 27.94 -3.09 13.38
CA LEU A 172 27.71 -2.76 14.78
C LEU A 172 26.92 -3.94 15.35
N GLY A 173 27.56 -4.72 16.22
CA GLY A 173 27.06 -6.00 16.68
C GLY A 173 27.02 -6.07 18.19
N VAL A 174 25.88 -6.49 18.74
CA VAL A 174 25.70 -6.70 20.17
C VAL A 174 25.70 -8.20 20.43
N ALA A 175 26.78 -8.70 21.04
CA ALA A 175 26.88 -10.08 21.47
C ALA A 175 26.20 -10.30 22.83
N ARG A 176 26.10 -11.56 23.26
CA ARG A 176 25.45 -11.94 24.51
C ARG A 176 26.01 -11.11 25.69
N GLY A 177 25.09 -10.48 26.43
CA GLY A 177 25.40 -9.67 27.61
C GLY A 177 25.84 -8.24 27.32
N GLY A 178 25.93 -7.82 26.05
CA GLY A 178 26.17 -6.42 25.68
C GLY A 178 24.88 -5.60 25.66
N THR A 179 25.02 -4.27 25.77
CA THR A 179 23.90 -3.31 25.76
C THR A 179 24.14 -2.19 24.75
N LEU A 180 23.17 -1.94 23.88
CA LEU A 180 23.19 -0.82 22.93
C LEU A 180 21.96 0.06 23.16
N GLU A 181 22.18 1.30 23.58
CA GLU A 181 21.15 2.31 23.80
C GLU A 181 21.34 3.46 22.82
N ILE A 182 20.34 3.72 21.97
CA ILE A 182 20.34 4.84 21.03
C ILE A 182 18.98 5.53 21.11
N HIS A 183 18.95 6.68 21.77
CA HIS A 183 17.74 7.48 21.99
C HIS A 183 17.98 8.88 21.45
N GLY A 184 17.41 9.18 20.29
CA GLY A 184 17.38 10.53 19.71
C GLY A 184 16.04 11.21 19.96
N ARG A 185 15.84 12.38 19.35
CA ARG A 185 14.54 13.07 19.36
C ARG A 185 13.42 12.10 18.95
N PRO A 186 12.24 12.13 19.60
CA PRO A 186 11.12 11.28 19.24
C PRO A 186 10.78 11.46 17.76
N LYS A 187 10.81 10.35 17.01
CA LYS A 187 10.45 10.32 15.60
C LYS A 187 9.64 9.06 15.34
N LEU A 188 8.47 9.21 14.73
CA LEU A 188 7.67 8.08 14.31
C LEU A 188 8.44 7.31 13.24
N SER A 189 8.74 6.04 13.48
CA SER A 189 9.54 5.23 12.54
C SER A 189 8.75 4.78 11.32
N TRP A 190 7.46 4.47 11.50
CA TRP A 190 6.57 3.99 10.46
C TRP A 190 5.11 4.21 10.88
N THR A 191 4.21 4.28 9.91
CA THR A 191 2.74 4.35 10.08
C THR A 191 2.08 3.70 8.88
N PHE A 192 0.80 3.33 9.01
CA PHE A 192 0.00 2.88 7.88
C PHE A 192 -0.49 4.06 7.04
N LEU A 193 -0.73 3.79 5.74
CA LEU A 193 -1.55 4.64 4.91
C LEU A 193 -3.02 4.49 5.34
N ASN A 194 -3.68 5.59 5.67
CA ASN A 194 -5.10 5.61 6.01
C ASN A 194 -6.00 5.63 4.77
N ALA A 195 -5.45 6.02 3.61
CA ALA A 195 -6.09 5.95 2.31
C ALA A 195 -5.17 5.28 1.29
N THR A 196 -5.76 4.59 0.31
CA THR A 196 -5.00 3.97 -0.78
C THR A 196 -4.32 5.05 -1.63
N LEU A 197 -3.01 4.93 -1.79
CA LEU A 197 -2.21 5.78 -2.66
C LEU A 197 -2.24 5.20 -4.08
N HIS A 198 -2.77 5.97 -5.02
CA HIS A 198 -2.81 5.61 -6.42
C HIS A 198 -1.69 6.30 -7.22
N PRO A 199 -1.21 5.66 -8.31
CA PRO A 199 -0.44 6.35 -9.33
C PRO A 199 -1.22 7.55 -9.86
N GLY A 200 -0.58 8.72 -9.93
CA GLY A 200 -1.24 9.97 -10.34
C GLY A 200 -1.83 10.82 -9.19
N GLY A 201 -1.63 10.41 -7.93
CA GLY A 201 -2.12 11.09 -6.73
C GLY A 201 -3.56 10.71 -6.36
N PRO A 202 -4.03 11.09 -5.16
CA PRO A 202 -5.43 10.88 -4.78
C PRO A 202 -6.33 11.71 -5.73
N PRO A 203 -7.42 11.13 -6.27
CA PRO A 203 -8.30 11.84 -7.18
C PRO A 203 -8.94 13.06 -6.47
N PRO A 204 -8.77 14.29 -6.99
CA PRO A 204 -9.55 15.44 -6.55
C PRO A 204 -10.96 15.30 -7.13
N GLU A 205 -11.98 15.33 -6.26
CA GLU A 205 -13.42 15.38 -6.61
C GLU A 205 -13.78 14.45 -7.78
N LEU A 206 -13.96 13.17 -7.46
CA LEU A 206 -14.09 12.10 -8.44
C LEU A 206 -15.27 12.38 -9.44
N PRO A 207 -15.10 12.38 -10.77
CA PRO A 207 -16.21 12.42 -11.73
C PRO A 207 -17.28 11.35 -11.46
N ALA A 208 -18.54 11.58 -11.81
CA ALA A 208 -19.52 10.51 -11.97
C ALA A 208 -19.42 9.95 -13.40
N ALA A 209 -19.31 8.63 -13.56
CA ALA A 209 -19.18 7.98 -14.87
C ALA A 209 -20.43 7.16 -15.20
N ALA A 210 -20.95 7.31 -16.41
CA ALA A 210 -22.01 6.47 -16.95
C ALA A 210 -21.46 5.69 -18.14
N GLU A 211 -21.40 4.37 -18.03
CA GLU A 211 -21.02 3.47 -19.12
C GLU A 211 -22.28 2.98 -19.84
N LEU A 212 -22.30 2.96 -21.17
CA LEU A 212 -23.48 2.53 -21.95
C LEU A 212 -23.16 1.24 -22.72
N GLY A 213 -23.94 0.15 -22.55
CA GLY A 213 -23.83 -1.08 -23.37
C GLY A 213 -24.10 -2.46 -22.69
N GLU A 214 -23.97 -3.56 -23.46
CA GLU A 214 -24.45 -4.94 -23.17
C GLU A 214 -23.84 -5.66 -21.93
N PRO A 215 -24.59 -6.51 -21.18
CA PRO A 215 -24.09 -7.19 -19.97
C PRO A 215 -22.92 -8.16 -20.22
N ARG A 216 -21.95 -8.18 -19.28
CA ARG A 216 -20.78 -9.09 -19.33
C ARG A 216 -21.20 -10.54 -19.07
N ARG A 217 -20.57 -11.51 -19.74
CA ARG A 217 -20.76 -12.95 -19.44
C ARG A 217 -20.32 -13.26 -17.99
N PRO A 218 -20.94 -14.24 -17.30
CA PRO A 218 -20.52 -14.65 -15.96
C PRO A 218 -19.05 -15.10 -15.95
N GLY A 219 -18.21 -14.48 -15.10
CA GLY A 219 -16.80 -14.86 -14.94
C GLY A 219 -15.75 -13.93 -15.58
N ALA A 220 -16.16 -12.82 -16.20
CA ALA A 220 -15.21 -11.78 -16.61
C ALA A 220 -14.60 -11.10 -15.36
N ARG A 221 -13.26 -11.06 -15.25
CA ARG A 221 -12.58 -10.21 -14.24
C ARG A 221 -12.88 -8.74 -14.53
N ASP A 222 -13.02 -7.93 -13.48
CA ASP A 222 -13.07 -6.48 -13.62
C ASP A 222 -11.86 -5.98 -14.41
N PRO A 223 -12.03 -5.08 -15.40
CA PRO A 223 -10.89 -4.36 -15.94
C PRO A 223 -10.31 -3.50 -14.81
N PRO A 224 -8.97 -3.35 -14.74
CA PRO A 224 -8.37 -2.43 -13.79
C PRO A 224 -8.64 -1.01 -14.28
N GLY A 225 -9.69 -0.35 -13.81
CA GLY A 225 -9.88 1.08 -14.14
C GLY A 225 -11.31 1.59 -14.16
N GLN A 226 -11.86 1.82 -12.97
CA GLN A 226 -12.68 3.01 -12.73
C GLN A 226 -12.05 3.75 -11.54
N ARG A 227 -10.75 4.04 -11.67
CA ARG A 227 -10.03 4.84 -10.67
C ARG A 227 -10.48 6.27 -10.83
N GLY A 228 -10.81 6.92 -9.72
CA GLY A 228 -11.06 8.34 -9.79
C GLY A 228 -12.53 8.73 -10.01
N VAL A 229 -13.53 7.86 -9.80
CA VAL A 229 -14.96 8.14 -10.08
C VAL A 229 -15.84 8.07 -8.80
N LEU A 230 -16.71 9.07 -8.54
CA LEU A 230 -17.57 9.20 -7.34
C LEU A 230 -18.67 8.13 -7.35
N GLN A 231 -19.26 7.92 -8.52
CA GLN A 231 -20.33 6.96 -8.77
C GLN A 231 -20.23 6.50 -10.22
N ALA A 232 -20.20 5.19 -10.42
CA ALA A 232 -20.22 4.57 -11.74
C ALA A 232 -21.44 3.66 -11.88
N ASP A 233 -22.18 3.78 -12.97
CA ASP A 233 -23.30 2.90 -13.30
C ASP A 233 -23.29 2.59 -14.80
N ARG A 234 -23.90 1.48 -15.19
CA ARG A 234 -23.94 1.01 -16.58
C ARG A 234 -25.36 0.90 -17.08
N PHE A 235 -25.64 1.40 -18.28
CA PHE A 235 -26.99 1.42 -18.86
C PHE A 235 -27.03 0.74 -20.23
N ASP A 236 -27.80 -0.34 -20.36
CA ASP A 236 -27.92 -1.09 -21.63
C ASP A 236 -29.05 -0.50 -22.49
N THR A 237 -28.77 0.65 -23.10
CA THR A 237 -29.70 1.35 -23.98
C THR A 237 -29.86 0.67 -25.36
N HIS A 238 -29.08 -0.38 -25.65
CA HIS A 238 -29.33 -1.24 -26.82
C HIS A 238 -30.53 -2.16 -26.59
N ARG A 239 -30.62 -2.79 -25.43
CA ARG A 239 -31.66 -3.79 -25.14
C ARG A 239 -32.98 -3.21 -24.65
N SER A 240 -32.95 -2.12 -23.89
CA SER A 240 -34.14 -1.62 -23.21
C SER A 240 -34.26 -0.09 -23.25
N GLN A 241 -35.47 0.38 -23.51
CA GLN A 241 -35.84 1.79 -23.39
C GLN A 241 -35.89 2.26 -21.94
N ASP A 242 -36.20 1.37 -20.99
CA ASP A 242 -36.22 1.72 -19.57
C ASP A 242 -34.81 2.06 -19.03
N GLU A 243 -33.77 1.49 -19.65
CA GLU A 243 -32.38 1.83 -19.33
C GLU A 243 -32.01 3.26 -19.73
N SER A 244 -32.63 3.79 -20.79
CA SER A 244 -32.49 5.20 -21.14
C SER A 244 -33.14 6.12 -20.11
N ARG A 245 -34.29 5.72 -19.53
CA ARG A 245 -34.92 6.46 -18.42
C ARG A 245 -34.09 6.40 -17.15
N ARG A 246 -33.52 5.23 -16.84
CA ARG A 246 -32.62 5.05 -15.69
C ARG A 246 -31.37 5.92 -15.81
N LEU A 247 -30.83 6.07 -17.02
CA LEU A 247 -29.74 7.00 -17.32
C LEU A 247 -30.17 8.47 -17.09
N ALA A 248 -31.37 8.85 -17.55
CA ALA A 248 -31.92 10.19 -17.33
C ALA A 248 -32.04 10.53 -15.83
N GLU A 249 -32.59 9.59 -15.04
CA GLU A 249 -32.74 9.73 -13.58
C GLU A 249 -31.39 9.75 -12.86
N PHE A 250 -30.42 8.97 -13.32
CA PHE A 250 -29.06 9.00 -12.79
C PHE A 250 -28.44 10.39 -12.99
N VAL A 251 -28.43 10.90 -14.21
CA VAL A 251 -27.85 12.22 -14.55
C VAL A 251 -28.64 13.37 -13.89
N GLY A 252 -29.95 13.20 -13.71
CA GLY A 252 -30.83 14.17 -13.08
C GLY A 252 -30.60 14.33 -11.56
N ARG A 253 -30.14 13.27 -10.89
CA ARG A 253 -29.84 13.29 -9.45
C ARG A 253 -28.48 13.89 -9.10
N LEU A 254 -27.61 14.08 -10.08
CA LEU A 254 -26.27 14.63 -9.85
C LEU A 254 -26.33 16.13 -9.51
N GLU A 255 -25.60 16.52 -8.47
CA GLU A 255 -25.46 17.92 -8.09
C GLU A 255 -24.72 18.75 -9.15
N ALA A 256 -25.06 20.05 -9.24
CA ALA A 256 -24.34 20.97 -10.09
C ALA A 256 -22.88 21.14 -9.63
N GLY A 257 -21.95 21.18 -10.58
CA GLY A 257 -20.51 21.26 -10.34
C GLY A 257 -19.77 19.94 -10.44
N LEU A 258 -20.48 18.79 -10.43
CA LEU A 258 -19.87 17.48 -10.66
C LEU A 258 -19.45 17.31 -12.13
N ILE A 259 -18.35 16.62 -12.35
CA ILE A 259 -17.92 16.21 -13.70
C ILE A 259 -18.64 14.92 -14.05
N VAL A 260 -19.31 14.90 -15.19
CA VAL A 260 -20.03 13.74 -15.74
C VAL A 260 -19.23 13.25 -16.94
N VAL A 261 -18.90 11.95 -16.93
CA VAL A 261 -18.23 11.27 -18.04
C VAL A 261 -19.18 10.21 -18.58
N MET A 262 -19.42 10.23 -19.88
CA MET A 262 -20.22 9.20 -20.56
C MET A 262 -19.38 8.54 -21.65
N LEU A 263 -19.54 7.23 -21.79
CA LEU A 263 -18.79 6.41 -22.74
C LEU A 263 -19.64 5.25 -23.23
N VAL A 264 -19.56 4.97 -24.53
CA VAL A 264 -20.20 3.80 -25.15
C VAL A 264 -19.23 2.61 -25.08
N ASN A 265 -19.76 1.45 -24.74
CA ASN A 265 -19.06 0.18 -24.71
C ASN A 265 -19.90 -0.84 -25.46
N ASP A 266 -19.58 -1.07 -26.74
CA ASP A 266 -20.35 -1.84 -27.73
C ASP A 266 -21.34 -0.98 -28.56
N GLU A 267 -22.62 -0.96 -28.19
CA GLU A 267 -23.66 -0.20 -28.87
C GLU A 267 -24.65 0.39 -27.85
N ALA A 268 -25.06 1.65 -28.05
CA ALA A 268 -25.93 2.36 -27.11
C ALA A 268 -27.09 3.14 -27.77
N SER A 269 -27.15 3.18 -29.11
CA SER A 269 -28.01 4.13 -29.84
C SER A 269 -29.47 3.69 -30.00
N LYS A 270 -29.75 2.39 -29.92
CA LYS A 270 -31.05 1.81 -30.35
C LYS A 270 -32.27 2.33 -29.59
N ASN A 271 -32.18 2.54 -28.27
CA ASN A 271 -33.29 3.07 -27.46
C ASN A 271 -32.91 4.30 -26.62
N LEU A 272 -31.85 5.03 -27.01
CA LEU A 272 -31.41 6.22 -26.27
C LEU A 272 -32.33 7.42 -26.57
N GLU A 273 -33.07 7.87 -25.54
CA GLU A 273 -34.04 8.96 -25.64
C GLU A 273 -33.41 10.35 -25.48
N GLU A 274 -34.07 11.37 -26.02
CA GLU A 274 -33.68 12.77 -25.84
C GLU A 274 -33.83 13.24 -24.36
N SER A 275 -34.71 12.61 -23.60
CA SER A 275 -34.90 12.84 -22.16
C SER A 275 -33.67 12.47 -21.32
N ALA A 276 -32.92 11.44 -21.74
CA ALA A 276 -31.67 11.02 -21.13
C ALA A 276 -30.54 12.06 -21.29
N ARG A 277 -30.78 13.08 -22.12
CA ARG A 277 -29.83 14.15 -22.43
C ARG A 277 -29.70 15.21 -21.34
N GLY A 278 -30.52 15.13 -20.30
CA GLY A 278 -30.34 15.89 -19.06
C GLY A 278 -30.24 17.41 -19.24
N GLY A 279 -30.81 17.96 -20.34
CA GLY A 279 -30.90 19.39 -20.63
C GLY A 279 -29.68 20.04 -21.29
N CYS A 280 -28.68 19.30 -21.80
CA CYS A 280 -27.57 19.91 -22.55
C CYS A 280 -27.92 20.00 -24.06
N PRO A 281 -28.04 21.20 -24.66
CA PRO A 281 -28.44 21.34 -26.07
C PRO A 281 -27.34 21.01 -27.08
N SER A 282 -26.10 20.84 -26.64
CA SER A 282 -24.94 20.55 -27.50
C SER A 282 -24.73 19.07 -27.80
N TRP A 283 -25.73 18.21 -27.56
CA TRP A 283 -25.70 16.79 -27.94
C TRP A 283 -25.91 16.69 -29.45
N GLY A 284 -24.90 17.11 -30.22
CA GLY A 284 -24.86 17.02 -31.69
C GLY A 284 -24.65 15.59 -32.14
N VAL A 285 -25.56 14.72 -31.74
CA VAL A 285 -25.45 13.28 -31.91
C VAL A 285 -26.24 12.88 -33.16
N ASP A 286 -25.53 12.70 -34.28
CA ASP A 286 -26.00 11.86 -35.38
C ASP A 286 -25.62 10.41 -35.04
N THR A 287 -26.39 9.77 -34.14
CA THR A 287 -26.16 8.38 -33.72
C THR A 287 -26.54 7.42 -34.85
N SER A 288 -25.62 7.22 -35.78
CA SER A 288 -25.62 6.02 -36.61
C SER A 288 -24.94 4.85 -35.87
N ARG A 289 -25.30 3.63 -36.27
CA ARG A 289 -24.86 2.31 -35.75
C ARG A 289 -23.37 2.17 -35.41
N GLU A 290 -23.09 1.46 -34.31
CA GLU A 290 -21.77 0.84 -33.97
C GLU A 290 -20.59 1.80 -33.66
N ASP A 291 -20.88 3.04 -33.27
CA ASP A 291 -19.85 4.07 -33.08
C ASP A 291 -19.22 4.08 -31.67
N SER A 292 -17.90 4.24 -31.64
CA SER A 292 -17.20 4.61 -30.40
C SER A 292 -17.53 6.06 -30.07
N TRP A 293 -17.95 6.32 -28.83
CA TRP A 293 -18.37 7.66 -28.39
C TRP A 293 -17.92 7.96 -26.97
N THR A 294 -17.44 9.18 -26.74
CA THR A 294 -17.07 9.69 -25.42
C THR A 294 -17.54 11.12 -25.23
N PHE A 295 -17.95 11.44 -23.99
CA PHE A 295 -18.42 12.76 -23.62
C PHE A 295 -18.02 13.10 -22.18
N ILE A 296 -17.58 14.33 -21.97
CA ILE A 296 -17.18 14.85 -20.65
C ILE A 296 -17.82 16.23 -20.48
N VAL A 297 -18.49 16.49 -19.35
CA VAL A 297 -19.07 17.80 -19.05
C VAL A 297 -19.09 18.08 -17.55
N LYS A 298 -18.96 19.34 -17.15
CA LYS A 298 -19.27 19.79 -15.79
C LYS A 298 -20.77 20.10 -15.69
N LYS A 299 -21.50 19.39 -14.83
CA LYS A 299 -22.94 19.58 -14.64
C LYS A 299 -23.23 21.03 -14.24
N GLY A 300 -24.12 21.69 -14.99
CA GLY A 300 -24.44 23.10 -14.80
C GLY A 300 -23.56 24.09 -15.57
N ASP A 301 -22.54 23.61 -16.29
CA ASP A 301 -21.69 24.42 -17.18
C ASP A 301 -21.57 23.74 -18.57
N PRO A 302 -22.54 23.99 -19.48
CA PRO A 302 -22.53 23.41 -20.82
C PRO A 302 -21.30 23.80 -21.65
N SER A 303 -20.63 24.92 -21.33
CA SER A 303 -19.44 25.37 -22.08
C SER A 303 -18.21 24.48 -21.83
N SER A 304 -18.23 23.66 -20.78
CA SER A 304 -17.18 22.70 -20.44
C SER A 304 -17.30 21.36 -21.18
N ALA A 305 -18.32 21.19 -22.03
CA ALA A 305 -18.59 19.95 -22.73
C ALA A 305 -17.50 19.64 -23.78
N VAL A 306 -16.94 18.44 -23.71
CA VAL A 306 -16.00 17.89 -24.70
C VAL A 306 -16.52 16.54 -25.17
N GLU A 307 -16.65 16.38 -26.47
CA GLU A 307 -17.20 15.18 -27.12
C GLU A 307 -16.22 14.68 -28.18
N ASP A 308 -16.15 13.37 -28.36
CA ASP A 308 -15.46 12.75 -29.49
C ASP A 308 -16.23 11.50 -29.96
N HIS A 309 -16.25 11.26 -31.27
CA HIS A 309 -16.93 10.13 -31.88
C HIS A 309 -16.15 9.61 -33.10
N SER A 310 -16.19 8.31 -33.32
CA SER A 310 -15.51 7.68 -34.45
C SER A 310 -16.44 6.69 -35.13
N LEU A 311 -16.67 6.94 -36.42
CA LEU A 311 -17.55 6.15 -37.27
C LEU A 311 -16.95 4.78 -37.60
N TYR A 312 -17.76 3.73 -37.51
CA TYR A 312 -17.35 2.39 -37.97
C TYR A 312 -17.23 2.32 -39.50
N GLY A 313 -16.00 2.44 -40.03
CA GLY A 313 -15.70 2.43 -41.47
C GLY A 313 -15.48 1.06 -42.12
N GLY A 314 -15.78 -0.04 -41.42
CA GLY A 314 -15.59 -1.43 -41.90
C GLY A 314 -14.31 -2.12 -41.42
N VAL A 315 -14.02 -3.31 -41.98
CA VAL A 315 -13.10 -4.37 -41.48
C VAL A 315 -11.63 -3.96 -41.24
N ARG A 316 -11.21 -2.74 -41.61
CA ARG A 316 -9.80 -2.27 -41.48
C ARG A 316 -9.59 -1.07 -40.56
N ALA A 317 -10.65 -0.45 -40.04
CA ALA A 317 -10.55 0.68 -39.11
C ALA A 317 -11.24 0.31 -37.80
N LEU A 318 -10.50 0.31 -36.69
CA LEU A 318 -11.07 0.17 -35.35
C LEU A 318 -11.52 1.56 -34.89
N PRO A 319 -12.82 1.81 -34.69
CA PRO A 319 -13.27 3.12 -34.24
C PRO A 319 -12.78 3.38 -32.82
N GLN A 320 -12.10 4.52 -32.62
CA GLN A 320 -11.62 5.00 -31.34
C GLN A 320 -12.11 6.43 -31.13
N ALA A 321 -12.85 6.65 -30.05
CA ALA A 321 -13.18 7.97 -29.53
C ALA A 321 -12.40 8.24 -28.25
N LYS A 322 -11.90 9.47 -28.12
CA LYS A 322 -11.14 9.94 -26.97
C LYS A 322 -11.38 11.42 -26.69
N SER A 323 -12.13 11.70 -25.64
CA SER A 323 -12.31 13.05 -25.11
C SER A 323 -11.34 13.32 -23.95
N VAL A 324 -10.78 14.53 -23.89
CA VAL A 324 -9.89 14.99 -22.82
C VAL A 324 -10.32 16.38 -22.37
N ALA A 325 -10.52 16.55 -21.06
CA ALA A 325 -10.85 17.83 -20.46
C ALA A 325 -10.02 18.09 -19.20
N VAL A 326 -9.70 19.35 -18.94
CA VAL A 326 -8.95 19.76 -17.74
C VAL A 326 -9.84 20.61 -16.87
N PHE A 327 -9.94 20.24 -15.60
CA PHE A 327 -10.75 20.93 -14.61
C PHE A 327 -9.88 21.41 -13.45
N GLU A 328 -10.45 22.33 -12.68
CA GLU A 328 -9.84 22.86 -11.47
C GLU A 328 -10.76 22.54 -10.29
N SER A 329 -10.19 21.94 -9.24
CA SER A 329 -10.91 21.62 -8.02
C SER A 329 -11.22 22.89 -7.23
N ARG A 330 -12.11 22.79 -6.23
CA ARG A 330 -12.35 23.87 -5.25
C ARG A 330 -11.06 24.33 -4.53
N SER A 331 -10.04 23.48 -4.47
CA SER A 331 -8.73 23.75 -3.88
C SER A 331 -7.70 24.32 -4.86
N GLY A 332 -8.11 24.70 -6.08
CA GLY A 332 -7.23 25.27 -7.10
C GLY A 332 -6.29 24.27 -7.78
N LYS A 333 -6.48 22.96 -7.54
CA LYS A 333 -5.67 21.92 -8.19
C LYS A 333 -6.24 21.61 -9.56
N ARG A 334 -5.38 21.64 -10.57
CA ARG A 334 -5.75 21.25 -11.93
C ARG A 334 -5.59 19.74 -12.11
N PHE A 335 -6.58 19.12 -12.75
CA PHE A 335 -6.57 17.70 -13.07
C PHE A 335 -7.16 17.47 -14.45
N ARG A 336 -6.68 16.42 -15.12
CA ARG A 336 -7.07 16.05 -16.47
C ARG A 336 -7.92 14.79 -16.42
N VAL A 337 -9.13 14.88 -16.97
CA VAL A 337 -10.03 13.74 -17.17
C VAL A 337 -9.90 13.29 -18.62
N THR A 338 -9.63 12.00 -18.82
CA THR A 338 -9.57 11.36 -20.13
C THR A 338 -10.62 10.26 -20.18
N ALA A 339 -11.48 10.31 -21.19
CA ALA A 339 -12.42 9.25 -21.52
C ALA A 339 -11.99 8.62 -22.85
N SER A 340 -12.02 7.30 -22.94
CA SER A 340 -11.77 6.61 -24.20
C SER A 340 -12.76 5.47 -24.40
N SER A 341 -13.28 5.36 -25.61
CA SER A 341 -14.08 4.25 -26.12
C SER A 341 -13.37 3.72 -27.37
N GLN A 342 -13.07 2.44 -27.41
CA GLN A 342 -12.40 1.84 -28.57
C GLN A 342 -12.76 0.38 -28.75
N TRP A 343 -12.70 -0.07 -29.98
CA TRP A 343 -12.63 -1.49 -30.30
C TRP A 343 -11.17 -1.92 -30.37
N LEU A 344 -10.72 -2.84 -29.52
CA LEU A 344 -9.37 -3.39 -29.65
C LEU A 344 -9.40 -4.67 -30.49
N GLN A 345 -8.50 -4.73 -31.48
CA GLN A 345 -8.06 -5.99 -32.04
C GLN A 345 -6.85 -6.44 -31.22
N GLU A 346 -6.99 -7.49 -30.41
CA GLU A 346 -5.83 -8.09 -29.75
C GLU A 346 -4.85 -8.62 -30.81
N ALA A 347 -3.57 -8.38 -30.55
CA ALA A 347 -2.45 -8.45 -31.48
C ALA A 347 -2.25 -9.83 -32.11
N GLU A 348 -1.47 -9.82 -33.20
CA GLU A 348 -1.07 -10.99 -34.00
C GLU A 348 -0.50 -12.15 -33.16
N TRP A 349 -1.16 -13.30 -33.30
CA TRP A 349 -0.69 -14.69 -33.22
C TRP A 349 0.46 -15.06 -32.24
N SER A 350 0.17 -16.01 -31.33
CA SER A 350 1.11 -17.12 -31.03
C SER A 350 0.43 -18.39 -30.49
N ASP A 351 -0.81 -18.37 -29.99
CA ASP A 351 -1.51 -19.59 -29.59
C ASP A 351 -3.03 -19.42 -29.78
N CYS A 352 -3.71 -20.36 -30.46
CA CYS A 352 -5.18 -20.35 -30.48
C CYS A 352 -5.67 -20.69 -29.06
N SER A 353 -6.29 -19.73 -28.38
CA SER A 353 -7.14 -19.98 -27.22
C SER A 353 -8.54 -20.39 -27.73
N PRO A 354 -8.90 -21.69 -27.70
CA PRO A 354 -10.13 -22.14 -28.31
C PRO A 354 -11.36 -21.51 -27.62
N LEU A 355 -12.23 -20.90 -28.41
CA LEU A 355 -13.49 -20.32 -27.94
C LEU A 355 -14.54 -21.39 -27.68
N ASP A 356 -14.49 -22.45 -28.47
CA ASP A 356 -15.38 -23.61 -28.39
C ASP A 356 -14.75 -24.86 -29.03
N ILE A 357 -15.32 -26.03 -28.78
CA ILE A 357 -14.90 -27.33 -29.32
C ILE A 357 -16.09 -28.06 -29.94
N GLN A 358 -15.85 -28.69 -31.09
CA GLN A 358 -16.84 -29.56 -31.71
C GLN A 358 -16.21 -30.90 -32.08
N ALA A 359 -16.86 -31.98 -31.64
CA ALA A 359 -16.50 -33.36 -31.96
C ALA A 359 -17.64 -34.08 -32.69
N GLN A 360 -17.29 -34.78 -33.77
CA GLN A 360 -18.20 -35.58 -34.57
C GLN A 360 -17.49 -36.84 -35.06
N THR A 361 -18.23 -37.90 -35.38
CA THR A 361 -17.63 -39.09 -36.00
C THR A 361 -17.01 -38.74 -37.35
N VAL A 362 -16.09 -39.57 -37.80
CA VAL A 362 -15.51 -39.46 -39.16
C VAL A 362 -16.63 -39.46 -40.22
N ASP A 363 -17.72 -40.18 -39.98
CA ASP A 363 -18.89 -40.29 -40.87
C ASP A 363 -19.89 -39.13 -40.72
N GLY A 364 -19.60 -38.13 -39.88
CA GLY A 364 -20.38 -36.89 -39.83
C GLY A 364 -21.38 -36.76 -38.69
N VAL A 365 -21.53 -37.77 -37.83
CA VAL A 365 -22.52 -37.78 -36.75
C VAL A 365 -22.01 -36.96 -35.54
N PRO A 366 -22.73 -35.93 -35.06
CA PRO A 366 -22.33 -35.17 -33.88
C PRO A 366 -22.21 -36.05 -32.63
N SER A 367 -21.21 -35.80 -31.78
CA SER A 367 -20.93 -36.61 -30.57
C SER A 367 -22.08 -36.70 -29.57
N ASN A 368 -23.02 -35.76 -29.56
CA ASN A 368 -24.21 -35.82 -28.71
C ASN A 368 -25.34 -36.71 -29.26
N GLN A 369 -25.16 -37.24 -30.48
CA GLN A 369 -26.14 -38.08 -31.19
C GLN A 369 -25.62 -39.50 -31.46
N THR A 370 -24.38 -39.82 -31.06
CA THR A 370 -23.78 -41.15 -31.29
C THR A 370 -24.21 -42.20 -30.27
N GLY A 371 -24.66 -41.78 -29.09
CA GLY A 371 -24.96 -42.68 -27.97
C GLY A 371 -23.74 -43.14 -27.17
N ASP A 372 -22.53 -42.67 -27.52
CA ASP A 372 -21.32 -42.92 -26.74
C ASP A 372 -21.33 -42.12 -25.42
N VAL A 373 -20.79 -42.71 -24.36
CA VAL A 373 -20.55 -42.03 -23.10
C VAL A 373 -19.28 -41.16 -23.24
N ILE A 374 -19.47 -39.85 -23.42
CA ILE A 374 -18.37 -38.89 -23.59
C ILE A 374 -17.87 -38.42 -22.22
N HIS A 375 -16.60 -38.70 -21.91
CA HIS A 375 -15.99 -38.35 -20.63
C HIS A 375 -15.70 -36.85 -20.52
N LYS A 376 -15.21 -36.23 -21.61
CA LYS A 376 -14.96 -34.79 -21.70
C LYS A 376 -15.24 -34.29 -23.11
N ASN A 377 -15.85 -33.12 -23.23
CA ASN A 377 -15.98 -32.36 -24.46
C ASN A 377 -16.00 -30.88 -24.08
N ASP A 378 -14.82 -30.36 -23.73
CA ASP A 378 -14.63 -29.00 -23.23
C ASP A 378 -13.46 -28.34 -23.96
N LYS A 379 -13.52 -27.04 -24.20
CA LYS A 379 -12.48 -26.33 -24.96
C LYS A 379 -11.13 -26.24 -24.22
N ASN A 380 -11.13 -26.27 -22.89
CA ASN A 380 -9.91 -26.22 -22.07
C ASN A 380 -9.28 -27.61 -21.89
N TYR A 381 -10.10 -28.67 -21.94
CA TYR A 381 -9.65 -30.04 -21.71
C TYR A 381 -9.53 -30.89 -22.99
N GLY A 382 -10.26 -30.53 -24.04
CA GLY A 382 -10.40 -31.31 -25.26
C GLY A 382 -11.57 -32.29 -25.25
N PHE A 383 -11.54 -33.24 -26.18
CA PHE A 383 -12.55 -34.29 -26.33
C PHE A 383 -11.97 -35.66 -25.92
N VAL A 384 -12.66 -36.37 -25.04
CA VAL A 384 -12.25 -37.68 -24.51
C VAL A 384 -13.44 -38.64 -24.52
N CYS A 385 -13.27 -39.74 -25.25
CA CYS A 385 -14.12 -40.92 -25.16
C CYS A 385 -13.23 -42.11 -24.73
N LEU A 386 -13.69 -42.89 -23.75
CA LEU A 386 -12.96 -44.05 -23.23
C LEU A 386 -13.71 -45.33 -23.60
N ASN A 387 -13.03 -46.27 -24.26
CA ASN A 387 -13.60 -47.57 -24.63
C ASN A 387 -14.20 -48.32 -23.43
N ARG A 388 -13.57 -48.17 -22.26
CA ARG A 388 -13.99 -48.81 -21.00
C ARG A 388 -15.37 -48.35 -20.51
N ASP A 389 -15.80 -47.16 -20.92
CA ASP A 389 -17.05 -46.54 -20.48
C ASP A 389 -18.20 -46.83 -21.46
N GLN A 390 -17.92 -47.51 -22.59
CA GLN A 390 -18.91 -47.76 -23.63
C GLN A 390 -19.67 -49.07 -23.41
N PRO A 391 -21.02 -49.06 -23.52
CA PRO A 391 -21.83 -50.28 -23.44
C PRO A 391 -21.46 -51.35 -24.47
N HIS A 392 -20.93 -50.91 -25.62
CA HIS A 392 -20.51 -51.77 -26.74
C HIS A 392 -19.00 -52.03 -26.79
N GLY A 393 -18.25 -51.56 -25.79
CA GLY A 393 -16.82 -51.86 -25.62
C GLY A 393 -15.82 -51.03 -26.45
N SER A 394 -16.30 -50.14 -27.32
CA SER A 394 -15.44 -49.25 -28.11
C SER A 394 -16.11 -47.92 -28.40
N CYS A 395 -15.34 -46.83 -28.33
CA CYS A 395 -15.75 -45.51 -28.82
C CYS A 395 -15.79 -45.48 -30.35
N HIS A 396 -16.67 -44.65 -30.90
CA HIS A 396 -16.58 -44.32 -32.32
C HIS A 396 -15.30 -43.54 -32.65
N ASN A 397 -14.90 -43.54 -33.92
CA ASN A 397 -13.79 -42.71 -34.38
C ASN A 397 -14.27 -41.27 -34.57
N TYR A 398 -13.72 -40.34 -33.77
CA TYR A 398 -14.08 -38.93 -33.80
C TYR A 398 -13.02 -38.08 -34.49
N ARG A 399 -13.47 -37.02 -35.16
CA ARG A 399 -12.68 -35.85 -35.51
C ARG A 399 -13.13 -34.65 -34.70
N VAL A 400 -12.18 -33.83 -34.30
CA VAL A 400 -12.39 -32.70 -33.40
C VAL A 400 -11.90 -31.43 -34.09
N ARG A 401 -12.66 -30.36 -33.98
CA ARG A 401 -12.23 -29.02 -34.40
C ARG A 401 -12.49 -28.02 -33.29
N PHE A 402 -11.65 -26.98 -33.24
CA PHE A 402 -11.80 -25.87 -32.32
C PHE A 402 -12.28 -24.63 -33.07
N LEU A 403 -13.16 -23.87 -32.42
CA LEU A 403 -13.48 -22.52 -32.88
C LEU A 403 -12.38 -21.58 -32.40
N CYS A 404 -11.52 -21.16 -33.32
CA CYS A 404 -10.53 -20.10 -33.09
C CYS A 404 -11.10 -18.78 -33.64
N GLY A 405 -11.13 -17.73 -32.84
CA GLY A 405 -11.56 -16.40 -33.26
C GLY A 405 -10.73 -15.31 -32.59
N LYS A 406 -10.64 -14.14 -33.23
CA LYS A 406 -10.14 -12.93 -32.55
C LYS A 406 -11.28 -12.42 -31.68
N GLU A 407 -11.14 -12.44 -30.36
CA GLU A 407 -12.07 -11.70 -29.51
C GLU A 407 -11.85 -10.20 -29.79
N VAL A 408 -12.80 -9.59 -30.50
CA VAL A 408 -12.90 -8.13 -30.57
C VAL A 408 -13.68 -7.73 -29.34
N GLN A 409 -13.01 -7.20 -28.33
CA GLN A 409 -13.70 -6.71 -27.13
C GLN A 409 -13.79 -5.19 -27.18
N PRO A 410 -14.99 -4.61 -27.04
CA PRO A 410 -15.11 -3.19 -26.84
C PRO A 410 -14.49 -2.84 -25.49
N ARG A 411 -13.71 -1.76 -25.47
CA ARG A 411 -12.97 -1.30 -24.31
C ARG A 411 -13.24 0.17 -24.11
N ALA A 412 -13.85 0.47 -22.97
CA ALA A 412 -14.07 1.83 -22.56
C ALA A 412 -13.47 2.04 -21.16
N PHE A 413 -12.77 3.16 -20.96
CA PHE A 413 -12.12 3.49 -19.69
C PHE A 413 -12.06 5.00 -19.45
N VAL A 414 -11.98 5.36 -18.17
CA VAL A 414 -11.80 6.73 -17.70
C VAL A 414 -10.53 6.81 -16.86
N SER A 415 -9.72 7.84 -17.07
CA SER A 415 -8.58 8.17 -16.20
C SER A 415 -8.64 9.62 -15.74
N VAL A 416 -8.22 9.84 -14.49
CA VAL A 416 -8.11 11.16 -13.88
C VAL A 416 -6.67 11.35 -13.42
N ASP A 417 -5.96 12.28 -14.06
CA ASP A 417 -4.57 12.58 -13.76
C ASP A 417 -4.47 13.93 -13.05
N THR A 418 -3.90 13.97 -11.85
CA THR A 418 -3.57 15.24 -11.20
C THR A 418 -2.39 15.88 -11.94
N LEU A 419 -2.51 17.16 -12.34
CA LEU A 419 -1.44 17.86 -13.07
C LEU A 419 -0.36 18.44 -12.15
N SER A 420 -0.45 18.19 -10.84
CA SER A 420 0.59 18.57 -9.88
C SER A 420 1.62 17.45 -9.75
N GLY A 421 2.91 17.79 -9.85
CA GLY A 421 4.03 16.85 -9.69
C GLY A 421 4.27 16.42 -8.24
N ASP A 422 3.22 16.43 -7.42
CA ASP A 422 3.25 16.19 -5.99
C ASP A 422 2.02 15.38 -5.54
N SER A 423 2.19 14.62 -4.46
CA SER A 423 1.14 13.76 -3.89
C SER A 423 0.94 14.09 -2.41
N ILE A 424 -0.26 13.84 -1.89
CA ILE A 424 -0.54 13.88 -0.45
C ILE A 424 -0.72 12.44 0.02
N LEU A 425 -0.06 12.08 1.09
CA LEU A 425 -0.22 10.80 1.78
C LEU A 425 -1.09 11.00 3.01
N GLU A 426 -2.13 10.19 3.16
CA GLU A 426 -2.98 10.11 4.35
C GLU A 426 -2.40 9.06 5.29
N LEU A 427 -2.09 9.44 6.52
CA LEU A 427 -1.43 8.58 7.50
C LEU A 427 -2.40 8.20 8.63
N ALA A 428 -2.23 7.00 9.20
CA ALA A 428 -3.01 6.57 10.36
C ALA A 428 -2.62 7.32 11.65
N ASP A 429 -1.34 7.65 11.79
CA ASP A 429 -0.77 8.36 12.93
C ASP A 429 -0.24 9.75 12.54
N GLU A 430 -0.13 10.67 13.50
CA GLU A 430 0.52 11.97 13.28
C GLU A 430 2.03 11.75 13.02
N PRO A 431 2.62 12.30 11.95
CA PRO A 431 4.01 12.06 11.54
C PRO A 431 5.02 12.81 12.43
N LEU A 432 5.01 12.53 13.73
CA LEU A 432 5.85 13.21 14.73
C LEU A 432 7.34 13.10 14.36
N GLY A 433 8.01 14.25 14.25
CA GLY A 433 9.44 14.33 13.94
C GLY A 433 9.80 14.12 12.47
N TRP A 434 8.81 14.12 11.56
CA TRP A 434 9.05 14.12 10.11
C TRP A 434 9.17 15.58 9.62
N GLU A 435 10.24 15.87 8.89
CA GLU A 435 10.57 17.23 8.43
C GLU A 435 10.64 17.31 6.90
N SER A 436 10.46 18.52 6.35
CA SER A 436 10.65 18.75 4.92
C SER A 436 12.06 18.37 4.49
N GLY A 437 12.18 17.59 3.41
CA GLY A 437 13.44 17.03 2.93
C GLY A 437 13.74 15.62 3.44
N ASP A 438 13.00 15.13 4.44
CA ASP A 438 13.08 13.72 4.83
C ASP A 438 12.68 12.80 3.68
N ARG A 439 13.26 11.60 3.68
CA ARG A 439 12.95 10.57 2.71
C ARG A 439 12.11 9.49 3.39
N VAL A 440 10.97 9.19 2.79
CA VAL A 440 10.04 8.18 3.27
C VAL A 440 9.91 7.09 2.21
N VAL A 441 9.73 5.86 2.66
CA VAL A 441 9.51 4.72 1.76
C VAL A 441 8.09 4.23 1.98
N VAL A 442 7.32 4.15 0.89
CA VAL A 442 6.02 3.49 0.88
C VAL A 442 6.24 2.05 0.43
N ALA A 443 5.96 1.10 1.32
CA ALA A 443 6.19 -0.32 1.07
C ALA A 443 5.24 -0.86 -0.01
N SER A 444 5.66 -1.93 -0.70
CA SER A 444 4.79 -2.61 -1.66
C SER A 444 3.55 -3.17 -0.96
N SER A 445 2.40 -3.12 -1.66
CA SER A 445 1.15 -3.74 -1.23
C SER A 445 0.90 -5.11 -1.89
N ASP A 446 1.85 -5.60 -2.68
CA ASP A 446 1.83 -6.92 -3.31
C ASP A 446 3.08 -7.75 -2.96
N PHE A 447 3.24 -8.91 -3.61
CA PHE A 447 4.38 -9.81 -3.36
C PHE A 447 5.72 -9.32 -3.95
N SER A 448 5.72 -8.24 -4.75
CA SER A 448 6.91 -7.73 -5.39
C SER A 448 7.54 -6.63 -4.54
N MET A 449 8.70 -6.94 -3.94
CA MET A 449 9.52 -5.96 -3.23
C MET A 449 10.00 -4.80 -4.14
N HIS A 450 9.99 -4.99 -5.46
CA HIS A 450 10.40 -3.98 -6.44
C HIS A 450 9.37 -2.86 -6.67
N GLN A 451 8.21 -2.94 -6.01
CA GLN A 451 7.18 -1.90 -6.06
C GLN A 451 7.20 -0.95 -4.85
N ALA A 452 8.17 -1.08 -3.96
CA ALA A 452 8.39 -0.07 -2.93
C ALA A 452 8.90 1.24 -3.56
N GLU A 453 8.39 2.38 -3.10
CA GLU A 453 8.70 3.69 -3.67
C GLU A 453 9.24 4.64 -2.60
N GLU A 454 10.29 5.39 -2.94
CA GLU A 454 10.89 6.40 -2.07
C GLU A 454 10.43 7.79 -2.51
N PHE A 455 9.99 8.59 -1.54
CA PHE A 455 9.55 9.96 -1.75
C PHE A 455 10.26 10.93 -0.83
N THR A 456 10.37 12.19 -1.26
CA THR A 456 10.89 13.28 -0.43
C THR A 456 9.74 14.11 0.11
N LEU A 457 9.71 14.33 1.42
CA LEU A 457 8.71 15.19 2.07
C LEU A 457 8.90 16.65 1.64
N MET A 458 7.79 17.34 1.41
CA MET A 458 7.75 18.75 1.02
C MET A 458 6.94 19.58 2.03
N PRO A 459 7.17 20.90 2.09
CA PRO A 459 6.33 21.78 2.90
C PRO A 459 4.86 21.69 2.47
N CYS A 460 3.96 21.56 3.45
CA CYS A 460 2.52 21.49 3.20
C CYS A 460 1.73 22.33 4.21
N PRO A 461 1.66 23.66 4.02
CA PRO A 461 0.88 24.54 4.90
C PRO A 461 -0.62 24.18 4.98
N GLN A 462 -1.14 23.49 3.96
CA GLN A 462 -2.53 23.10 3.82
C GLN A 462 -2.84 21.65 4.25
N CYS A 463 -1.84 20.88 4.69
CA CYS A 463 -2.07 19.51 5.14
C CYS A 463 -2.70 19.50 6.54
N SER A 464 -3.55 18.51 6.81
CA SER A 464 -4.01 18.20 8.16
C SER A 464 -2.91 17.54 8.99
N GLU A 465 -3.16 17.35 10.29
CA GLU A 465 -2.24 16.70 11.24
C GLU A 465 -1.87 15.25 10.84
N HIS A 466 -2.69 14.60 10.01
CA HIS A 466 -2.46 13.24 9.52
C HIS A 466 -2.04 13.17 8.04
N GLN A 467 -1.62 14.30 7.46
CA GLN A 467 -1.25 14.39 6.04
C GLN A 467 0.19 14.84 5.87
N VAL A 468 0.87 14.24 4.91
CA VAL A 468 2.18 14.72 4.43
C VAL A 468 2.16 14.90 2.93
N LYS A 469 2.84 15.96 2.45
CA LYS A 469 3.03 16.19 1.03
C LYS A 469 4.37 15.62 0.58
N VAL A 470 4.35 14.94 -0.54
CA VAL A 470 5.54 14.30 -1.11
C VAL A 470 5.81 14.76 -2.53
N LYS A 471 7.08 14.84 -2.88
CA LYS A 471 7.53 15.18 -4.23
C LYS A 471 7.36 13.97 -5.14
N GLY A 472 6.69 14.16 -6.28
CA GLY A 472 6.42 13.12 -7.26
C GLY A 472 5.05 12.47 -7.11
N GLN A 473 4.81 11.49 -7.97
CA GLN A 473 3.60 10.68 -8.00
C GLN A 473 4.01 9.22 -7.87
N ALA A 474 3.17 8.43 -7.19
CA ALA A 474 3.37 6.99 -7.13
C ALA A 474 3.31 6.39 -8.54
N ARG A 475 4.05 5.30 -8.75
CA ARG A 475 4.01 4.47 -9.96
C ARG A 475 3.16 3.24 -9.75
N PHE A 476 3.05 2.78 -8.51
CA PHE A 476 2.28 1.61 -8.11
C PHE A 476 1.13 1.98 -7.17
N VAL A 477 0.21 1.04 -6.98
CA VAL A 477 -0.87 1.21 -6.00
C VAL A 477 -0.34 0.73 -4.65
N HIS A 478 -0.43 1.58 -3.64
CA HIS A 478 -0.17 1.20 -2.27
C HIS A 478 -1.47 1.24 -1.48
N LEU A 479 -1.93 0.06 -1.07
CA LEU A 479 -3.19 -0.12 -0.35
C LEU A 479 -3.09 0.49 1.05
N GLY A 480 -4.09 1.30 1.38
CA GLY A 480 -4.27 1.95 2.67
C GLY A 480 -5.74 1.98 3.05
N GLY A 481 -6.03 2.03 4.35
CA GLY A 481 -7.39 1.93 4.90
C GLY A 481 -7.98 0.50 4.88
N LEU A 482 -9.21 0.37 5.38
CA LEU A 482 -10.00 -0.87 5.31
C LEU A 482 -10.62 -0.99 3.91
N VAL A 483 -10.17 -1.98 3.13
CA VAL A 483 -10.79 -2.33 1.85
C VAL A 483 -11.80 -3.46 2.10
N ASP A 484 -13.08 -3.20 1.87
CA ASP A 484 -14.13 -4.20 2.06
C ASP A 484 -13.91 -5.41 1.13
N GLY A 485 -13.90 -6.61 1.71
CA GLY A 485 -13.90 -7.89 0.99
C GLY A 485 -12.55 -8.60 0.86
N TRP A 486 -11.41 -7.94 1.11
CA TRP A 486 -10.10 -8.60 1.15
C TRP A 486 -9.29 -8.06 2.33
N THR A 487 -9.25 -8.82 3.42
CA THR A 487 -8.23 -8.62 4.44
C THR A 487 -6.88 -9.08 3.87
N CYS A 488 -6.18 -8.22 3.14
CA CYS A 488 -4.72 -8.28 3.15
C CYS A 488 -4.31 -8.03 4.60
N GLY A 489 -3.86 -9.10 5.25
CA GLY A 489 -3.87 -9.23 6.69
C GLY A 489 -3.16 -8.09 7.42
N ARG A 490 -3.71 -7.73 8.58
CA ARG A 490 -3.02 -7.06 9.70
C ARG A 490 -1.84 -7.90 10.28
N ARG A 491 -1.18 -8.70 9.44
CA ARG A 491 -0.10 -9.63 9.77
C ARG A 491 0.80 -9.87 8.55
N TRP A 492 1.36 -8.83 7.96
CA TRP A 492 2.60 -8.98 7.20
C TRP A 492 3.44 -7.74 7.44
N ALA A 493 4.25 -7.81 8.50
CA ALA A 493 5.47 -7.04 8.64
C ALA A 493 6.62 -8.05 8.47
N CYS A 494 7.59 -7.69 7.64
CA CYS A 494 9.01 -7.93 7.84
C CYS A 494 9.75 -6.83 7.09
#